data_AF-A0A6A4VI03-F1
#
_entry.id   AF-A0A6A4VI03-F1
#
_cell.length_a   1.000
_cell.length_b   1.000
_cell.length_c   1.000
_cell.angle_alpha   90.00
_cell.angle_beta   90.00
_cell.angle_gamma   90.00
#
_symmetry.space_group_name_H-M   'P 1'
#
loop_
_entity.id
_entity.type
_entity.pdbx_description
1 polymer ?
#
loop_
_entity_poly.entity_id
_entity_poly.type
_entity_poly.pdbx_seq_one_letter_code
_entity_poly.pdbx_strand_id
1 'polypeptide(L)'
;MFWDFITLRPETTHQVSFLFSDRGIPDGYRHMNGYGSHTFKLVNDKCEPVYCKFHYKTDQQIKCLPVDKAAELSGSNPDYGIQDLYNAIADGNFPTWTFYIQVMTFEQAESCSFNPFDLTKIWPHSDYPLIPVGKLVLNRNPKNYFAEVEQLAFCPANMPPGIEASPDKMLQGRLFSYNDTHRHRLGPNYMAIPVNCPYRARVRNYQRDGPMCVDDNQAGAPNYFPNSFSGPVENAVHSCSPFQVTGDVRRYETGNEDNFSQVTVFWNKVLKEAERERLVSNIAGHLKNAQMFIQQRAVKNFSQVPSRVWPAYPRGSHPAGGSHGRPAALQPLRGHPLRSPLRSQGVAGGHGVLPAHPWRRNCAGCRGIHTKGRGTGWDG
;
A
#
# COMPACT_ATOMS: atom_id res chain seq x y z
N MET A 1 -14.02 16.05 4.25
CA MET A 1 -12.59 15.91 4.59
C MET A 1 -11.83 15.15 3.52
N PHE A 2 -12.03 13.82 3.36
CA PHE A 2 -11.31 12.99 2.37
C PHE A 2 -11.21 13.65 0.98
N TRP A 3 -12.36 13.92 0.35
CA TRP A 3 -12.36 14.51 -1.00
C TRP A 3 -11.85 15.95 -1.07
N ASP A 4 -11.89 16.72 0.03
CA ASP A 4 -11.34 18.07 -0.01
C ASP A 4 -9.81 18.01 -0.14
N PHE A 5 -9.15 17.16 0.67
CA PHE A 5 -7.71 16.93 0.57
C PHE A 5 -7.32 16.38 -0.80
N ILE A 6 -7.96 15.29 -1.24
CA ILE A 6 -7.67 14.63 -2.53
C ILE A 6 -7.81 15.61 -3.70
N THR A 7 -8.82 16.48 -3.67
CA THR A 7 -9.06 17.40 -4.78
C THR A 7 -8.13 18.62 -4.78
N LEU A 8 -7.52 18.95 -3.64
CA LEU A 8 -6.48 20.00 -3.53
C LEU A 8 -5.07 19.48 -3.85
N ARG A 9 -4.85 18.15 -3.76
CA ARG A 9 -3.56 17.48 -3.95
C ARG A 9 -3.63 16.52 -5.15
N PRO A 10 -3.55 17.02 -6.39
CA PRO A 10 -3.74 16.21 -7.60
C PRO A 10 -2.72 15.07 -7.75
N GLU A 11 -1.58 15.10 -7.07
CA GLU A 11 -0.63 13.99 -7.02
C GLU A 11 -1.24 12.69 -6.45
N THR A 12 -2.35 12.79 -5.70
CA THR A 12 -3.09 11.64 -5.18
C THR A 12 -3.90 10.89 -6.24
N THR A 13 -4.14 11.50 -7.42
CA THR A 13 -5.07 11.00 -8.44
C THR A 13 -4.73 9.58 -8.89
N HIS A 14 -3.45 9.24 -9.00
CA HIS A 14 -3.01 7.91 -9.42
C HIS A 14 -3.40 6.83 -8.42
N GLN A 15 -3.04 7.02 -7.14
CA GLN A 15 -3.37 6.07 -6.09
C GLN A 15 -4.88 6.00 -5.83
N VAL A 16 -5.59 7.13 -5.91
CA VAL A 16 -7.06 7.16 -5.79
C VAL A 16 -7.71 6.34 -6.91
N SER A 17 -7.17 6.39 -8.13
CA SER A 17 -7.67 5.57 -9.24
C SER A 17 -7.46 4.06 -8.99
N PHE A 18 -6.34 3.67 -8.37
CA PHE A 18 -6.15 2.28 -7.94
C PHE A 18 -7.11 1.89 -6.80
N LEU A 19 -7.25 2.76 -5.79
CA LEU A 19 -8.09 2.53 -4.62
C LEU A 19 -9.57 2.34 -4.97
N PHE A 20 -10.09 3.12 -5.92
CA PHE A 20 -11.49 3.01 -6.33
C PHE A 20 -11.72 2.01 -7.47
N SER A 21 -10.66 1.40 -8.01
CA SER A 21 -10.79 0.25 -8.91
C SER A 21 -11.13 -1.01 -8.11
N ASP A 22 -11.39 -2.12 -8.79
CA ASP A 22 -11.63 -3.42 -8.14
C ASP A 22 -10.50 -3.81 -7.16
N ARG A 23 -9.27 -3.38 -7.45
CA ARG A 23 -8.09 -3.63 -6.59
C ARG A 23 -8.18 -2.99 -5.21
N GLY A 24 -9.12 -2.08 -4.97
CA GLY A 24 -9.40 -1.52 -3.65
C GLY A 24 -10.00 -2.53 -2.67
N ILE A 25 -10.56 -3.63 -3.18
CA ILE A 25 -11.25 -4.63 -2.37
C ILE A 25 -10.78 -6.03 -2.77
N PRO A 26 -9.55 -6.43 -2.40
CA PRO A 26 -9.04 -7.76 -2.73
C PRO A 26 -9.87 -8.85 -2.05
N ASP A 27 -9.99 -10.00 -2.71
CA ASP A 27 -10.65 -11.18 -2.15
C ASP A 27 -9.69 -11.92 -1.20
N GLY A 28 -9.61 -11.45 0.04
CA GLY A 28 -8.62 -11.92 1.01
C GLY A 28 -7.20 -11.46 0.68
N TYR A 29 -6.26 -11.69 1.61
CA TYR A 29 -4.88 -11.21 1.44
C TYR A 29 -4.10 -11.99 0.38
N ARG A 30 -4.48 -13.24 0.10
CA ARG A 30 -3.73 -14.16 -0.77
C ARG A 30 -3.88 -13.82 -2.25
N HIS A 31 -4.92 -13.07 -2.62
CA HIS A 31 -5.27 -12.72 -4.00
C HIS A 31 -4.87 -11.29 -4.40
N MET A 32 -3.90 -10.69 -3.71
CA MET A 32 -3.33 -9.38 -4.05
C MET A 32 -1.81 -9.44 -4.21
N ASN A 33 -1.26 -8.51 -4.98
CA ASN A 33 0.19 -8.31 -5.08
C ASN A 33 0.70 -7.44 -3.91
N GLY A 34 1.98 -7.57 -3.60
CA GLY A 34 2.73 -6.66 -2.73
C GLY A 34 3.76 -5.84 -3.52
N TYR A 35 4.10 -4.65 -3.01
CA TYR A 35 5.07 -3.75 -3.62
C TYR A 35 5.87 -3.06 -2.52
N GLY A 36 7.18 -2.85 -2.75
CA GLY A 36 7.97 -1.92 -1.93
C GLY A 36 7.58 -0.46 -2.13
N SER A 37 6.93 -0.17 -3.27
CA SER A 37 6.46 1.14 -3.77
C SER A 37 7.57 2.14 -4.05
N HIS A 38 8.42 2.42 -3.06
CA HIS A 38 9.57 3.29 -3.20
C HIS A 38 10.62 2.71 -4.14
N THR A 39 11.42 3.61 -4.68
CA THR A 39 12.73 3.26 -5.20
C THR A 39 13.68 3.02 -4.01
N PHE A 40 14.48 1.96 -4.07
CA PHE A 40 15.57 1.66 -3.13
C PHE A 40 16.89 1.62 -3.90
N LYS A 41 18.01 1.51 -3.20
CA LYS A 41 19.34 1.33 -3.79
C LYS A 41 19.86 -0.06 -3.42
N LEU A 42 20.38 -0.81 -4.40
CA LEU A 42 21.12 -2.04 -4.20
C LEU A 42 22.59 -1.77 -4.43
N VAL A 43 23.46 -2.34 -3.59
CA VAL A 43 24.90 -2.13 -3.64
C VAL A 43 25.58 -3.50 -3.65
N ASN A 44 26.42 -3.74 -4.66
CA ASN A 44 27.15 -5.00 -4.78
C ASN A 44 28.46 -5.00 -3.96
N ASP A 45 29.22 -6.09 -4.06
CA ASP A 45 30.51 -6.29 -3.38
C ASP A 45 31.63 -5.36 -3.88
N LYS A 46 31.43 -4.68 -5.01
CA LYS A 46 32.33 -3.67 -5.59
C LYS A 46 31.90 -2.24 -5.27
N CYS A 47 30.91 -2.06 -4.39
CA CYS A 47 30.32 -0.76 -4.07
C CYS A 47 29.67 -0.06 -5.28
N GLU A 48 29.23 -0.80 -6.29
CA GLU A 48 28.54 -0.26 -7.47
C GLU A 48 27.03 -0.22 -7.19
N PRO A 49 26.41 0.98 -7.13
CA PRO A 49 25.01 1.10 -6.79
C PRO A 49 24.10 1.04 -8.02
N VAL A 50 22.94 0.42 -7.86
CA VAL A 50 21.80 0.54 -8.78
C VAL A 50 20.53 0.87 -8.02
N TYR A 51 19.57 1.52 -8.65
CA TYR A 51 18.24 1.68 -8.07
C TYR A 51 17.36 0.46 -8.35
N CYS A 52 16.43 0.17 -7.46
CA CYS A 52 15.48 -0.92 -7.64
C CYS A 52 14.07 -0.59 -7.12
N LYS A 53 13.08 -1.34 -7.61
CA LYS A 53 11.75 -1.47 -6.98
C LYS A 53 11.43 -2.93 -6.71
N PHE A 54 10.88 -3.21 -5.54
CA PHE A 54 10.50 -4.56 -5.09
C PHE A 54 9.05 -4.90 -5.45
N HIS A 55 8.82 -6.10 -5.98
CA HIS A 55 7.50 -6.61 -6.36
C HIS A 55 7.28 -8.03 -5.84
N TYR A 56 6.12 -8.29 -5.26
CA TYR A 56 5.68 -9.61 -4.82
C TYR A 56 4.39 -9.95 -5.57
N LYS A 57 4.46 -10.84 -6.56
CA LYS A 57 3.29 -11.21 -7.37
C LYS A 57 2.61 -12.43 -6.75
N THR A 58 1.32 -12.36 -6.48
CA THR A 58 0.56 -13.51 -5.95
C THR A 58 0.59 -14.65 -6.96
N ASP A 59 0.89 -15.86 -6.48
CA ASP A 59 0.81 -17.07 -7.30
C ASP A 59 -0.63 -17.64 -7.32
N GLN A 60 -1.56 -17.08 -6.54
CA GLN A 60 -2.97 -17.50 -6.41
C GLN A 60 -3.90 -16.77 -7.38
N GLN A 61 -3.32 -15.97 -8.29
CA GLN A 61 -4.02 -15.05 -9.19
C GLN A 61 -4.70 -13.88 -8.45
N ILE A 62 -4.76 -12.73 -9.13
CA ILE A 62 -5.48 -11.57 -8.61
C ILE A 62 -6.98 -11.84 -8.64
N LYS A 63 -7.64 -11.63 -7.48
CA LYS A 63 -9.09 -11.67 -7.33
C LYS A 63 -9.54 -10.52 -6.42
N CYS A 64 -10.68 -9.95 -6.75
CA CYS A 64 -11.25 -8.80 -6.06
C CYS A 64 -12.75 -9.07 -5.82
N LEU A 65 -13.28 -8.53 -4.72
CA LEU A 65 -14.69 -8.67 -4.37
C LEU A 65 -15.53 -7.61 -5.10
N PRO A 66 -16.71 -7.98 -5.62
CA PRO A 66 -17.76 -7.03 -5.95
C PRO A 66 -18.13 -6.17 -4.74
N VAL A 67 -18.50 -4.91 -4.98
CA VAL A 67 -18.76 -3.92 -3.91
C VAL A 67 -19.90 -4.34 -2.99
N ASP A 68 -20.97 -4.91 -3.55
CA ASP A 68 -22.12 -5.44 -2.80
C ASP A 68 -21.71 -6.61 -1.90
N LYS A 69 -20.90 -7.54 -2.42
CA LYS A 69 -20.38 -8.65 -1.62
C LYS A 69 -19.44 -8.18 -0.51
N ALA A 70 -18.59 -7.20 -0.79
CA ALA A 70 -17.71 -6.60 0.20
C ALA A 70 -18.50 -5.88 1.30
N ALA A 71 -19.56 -5.17 0.94
CA ALA A 71 -20.46 -4.52 1.89
C ALA A 71 -21.16 -5.54 2.79
N GLU A 72 -21.68 -6.63 2.21
CA GLU A 72 -22.25 -7.75 2.97
C GLU A 72 -21.24 -8.33 3.96
N LEU A 73 -20.04 -8.69 3.48
CA LEU A 73 -18.98 -9.28 4.30
C LEU A 73 -18.52 -8.36 5.42
N SER A 74 -18.44 -7.05 5.19
CA SER A 74 -18.04 -6.11 6.25
C SER A 74 -19.01 -6.08 7.44
N GLY A 75 -20.27 -6.49 7.25
CA GLY A 75 -21.24 -6.69 8.33
C GLY A 75 -21.30 -8.13 8.84
N SER A 76 -21.32 -9.12 7.94
CA SER A 76 -21.53 -10.52 8.32
C SER A 76 -20.27 -11.22 8.83
N ASN A 77 -19.09 -10.79 8.37
CA ASN A 77 -17.78 -11.34 8.73
C ASN A 77 -16.68 -10.26 8.58
N PRO A 78 -16.58 -9.32 9.54
CA PRO A 78 -15.58 -8.25 9.49
C PRO A 78 -14.13 -8.77 9.50
N ASP A 79 -13.92 -10.02 9.92
CA ASP A 79 -12.62 -10.69 9.99
C ASP A 79 -12.31 -11.55 8.75
N TYR A 80 -13.06 -11.39 7.64
CA TYR A 80 -12.95 -12.24 6.44
C TYR A 80 -11.51 -12.47 5.97
N GLY A 81 -10.70 -11.41 5.86
CA GLY A 81 -9.31 -11.53 5.43
C GLY A 81 -8.42 -12.31 6.41
N ILE A 82 -8.65 -12.14 7.71
CA ILE A 82 -7.95 -12.88 8.77
C ILE A 82 -8.35 -14.36 8.70
N GLN A 83 -9.65 -14.64 8.62
CA GLN A 83 -10.19 -15.99 8.55
C GLN A 83 -9.72 -16.74 7.29
N ASP A 84 -9.78 -16.12 6.11
CA ASP A 84 -9.30 -16.71 4.84
C ASP A 84 -7.83 -17.12 4.95
N LEU A 85 -6.96 -16.20 5.39
CA LEU A 85 -5.53 -16.47 5.49
C LEU A 85 -5.24 -17.56 6.52
N TYR A 86 -5.88 -17.49 7.70
CA TYR A 86 -5.68 -18.46 8.76
C TYR A 86 -6.07 -19.87 8.31
N ASN A 87 -7.28 -20.03 7.75
CA ASN A 87 -7.79 -21.32 7.30
C ASN A 87 -6.95 -21.89 6.15
N ALA A 88 -6.56 -21.05 5.17
CA ALA A 88 -5.71 -21.50 4.08
C ALA A 88 -4.38 -22.09 4.58
N ILE A 89 -3.76 -21.47 5.59
CA ILE A 89 -2.52 -22.01 6.19
C ILE A 89 -2.81 -23.27 7.02
N ALA A 90 -3.90 -23.30 7.80
CA ALA A 90 -4.27 -24.45 8.61
C ALA A 90 -4.57 -25.70 7.76
N ASP A 91 -5.15 -25.51 6.58
CA ASP A 91 -5.49 -26.56 5.63
C ASP A 91 -4.32 -26.98 4.73
N GLY A 92 -3.11 -26.43 4.94
CA GLY A 92 -1.93 -26.71 4.11
C GLY A 92 -1.91 -26.01 2.75
N ASN A 93 -2.91 -25.16 2.46
CA ASN A 93 -3.00 -24.34 1.25
C ASN A 93 -2.15 -23.06 1.38
N PHE A 94 -0.84 -23.23 1.58
CA PHE A 94 0.10 -22.15 1.86
C PHE A 94 0.12 -21.11 0.73
N PRO A 95 -0.25 -19.83 1.00
CA PRO A 95 -0.13 -18.81 -0.01
C PRO A 95 1.34 -18.43 -0.25
N THR A 96 1.60 -18.09 -1.49
CA THR A 96 2.93 -17.82 -2.00
C THR A 96 2.95 -16.64 -2.97
N TRP A 97 4.05 -15.90 -2.94
CA TRP A 97 4.31 -14.80 -3.86
C TRP A 97 5.68 -14.99 -4.50
N THR A 98 5.74 -14.84 -5.82
CA THR A 98 7.03 -14.75 -6.52
C THR A 98 7.60 -13.34 -6.37
N PHE A 99 8.82 -13.24 -5.88
CA PHE A 99 9.54 -12.00 -5.62
C PHE A 99 10.36 -11.59 -6.84
N TYR A 100 10.22 -10.33 -7.24
CA TYR A 100 10.91 -9.71 -8.37
C TYR A 100 11.49 -8.35 -7.98
N ILE A 101 12.49 -7.93 -8.76
CA ILE A 101 12.98 -6.55 -8.77
C ILE A 101 12.85 -5.94 -10.16
N GLN A 102 12.61 -4.63 -10.23
CA GLN A 102 13.03 -3.81 -11.36
C GLN A 102 14.37 -3.19 -11.01
N VAL A 103 15.24 -2.97 -12.00
CA VAL A 103 16.56 -2.34 -11.80
C VAL A 103 16.69 -1.15 -12.75
N MET A 104 17.21 -0.04 -12.23
CA MET A 104 17.48 1.20 -12.96
C MET A 104 18.89 1.69 -12.60
N THR A 105 19.72 1.97 -13.60
CA THR A 105 21.07 2.55 -13.36
C THR A 105 20.97 4.03 -12.98
N PHE A 106 22.06 4.60 -12.46
CA PHE A 106 22.09 6.03 -12.12
C PHE A 106 21.96 6.90 -13.38
N GLU A 107 22.58 6.50 -14.50
CA GLU A 107 22.46 7.18 -15.79
C GLU A 107 21.03 7.13 -16.33
N GLN A 108 20.35 6.00 -16.16
CA GLN A 108 18.94 5.87 -16.52
C GLN A 108 18.07 6.79 -15.66
N ALA A 109 18.35 6.91 -14.35
CA ALA A 109 17.65 7.80 -13.45
C ALA A 109 17.76 9.27 -13.87
N GLU A 110 18.95 9.73 -14.28
CA GLU A 110 19.18 11.09 -14.80
C GLU A 110 18.40 11.37 -16.10
N SER A 111 18.24 10.34 -16.95
CA SER A 111 17.49 10.45 -18.21
C SER A 111 15.98 10.21 -18.09
N CYS A 112 15.50 9.90 -16.87
CA CYS A 112 14.10 9.53 -16.64
C CYS A 112 13.18 10.74 -16.86
N SER A 113 12.11 10.58 -17.62
CA SER A 113 11.20 11.67 -17.99
C SER A 113 10.32 12.18 -16.83
N PHE A 114 10.41 11.54 -15.67
CA PHE A 114 9.78 11.91 -14.42
C PHE A 114 10.76 11.62 -13.28
N ASN A 115 10.53 12.20 -12.11
CA ASN A 115 11.35 11.92 -10.93
C ASN A 115 11.28 10.42 -10.58
N PRO A 116 12.39 9.64 -10.71
CA PRO A 116 12.37 8.20 -10.45
C PRO A 116 12.17 7.86 -8.97
N PHE A 117 12.22 8.87 -8.08
CA PHE A 117 12.01 8.78 -6.64
C PHE A 117 10.65 9.35 -6.21
N ASP A 118 9.78 9.72 -7.15
CA ASP A 118 8.40 10.11 -6.86
C ASP A 118 7.54 8.86 -6.59
N LEU A 119 7.07 8.73 -5.36
CA LEU A 119 6.24 7.61 -4.90
C LEU A 119 4.92 7.48 -5.66
N THR A 120 4.43 8.56 -6.29
CA THR A 120 3.20 8.55 -7.08
C THR A 120 3.39 7.95 -8.47
N LYS A 121 4.63 7.60 -8.85
CA LYS A 121 4.99 7.04 -10.16
C LYS A 121 5.41 5.58 -10.08
N ILE A 122 5.01 4.84 -11.10
CA ILE A 122 5.54 3.50 -11.40
C ILE A 122 6.63 3.59 -12.46
N TRP A 123 7.54 2.62 -12.47
CA TRP A 123 8.45 2.40 -13.57
C TRP A 123 7.76 1.46 -14.58
N PRO A 124 7.49 1.88 -15.83
CA PRO A 124 6.83 1.02 -16.80
C PRO A 124 7.59 -0.30 -16.98
N HIS A 125 6.86 -1.43 -16.93
CA HIS A 125 7.49 -2.75 -17.09
C HIS A 125 8.10 -2.96 -18.48
N SER A 126 7.66 -2.20 -19.50
CA SER A 126 8.25 -2.22 -20.84
C SER A 126 9.69 -1.69 -20.84
N ASP A 127 9.97 -0.74 -19.96
CA ASP A 127 11.24 -0.02 -19.92
C ASP A 127 12.17 -0.67 -18.89
N TYR A 128 11.58 -1.13 -17.78
CA TYR A 128 12.26 -1.79 -16.68
C TYR A 128 11.57 -3.13 -16.36
N PRO A 129 11.92 -4.23 -17.05
CA PRO A 129 11.26 -5.52 -16.86
C PRO A 129 11.47 -6.09 -15.45
N LEU A 130 10.56 -6.98 -15.05
CA LEU A 130 10.66 -7.70 -13.78
C LEU A 130 11.72 -8.80 -13.88
N ILE A 131 12.67 -8.79 -12.95
CA ILE A 131 13.72 -9.80 -12.81
C ILE A 131 13.35 -10.70 -11.63
N PRO A 132 13.14 -12.02 -11.82
CA PRO A 132 12.79 -12.92 -10.74
C PRO A 132 13.96 -13.09 -9.77
N VAL A 133 13.66 -13.08 -8.47
CA VAL A 133 14.68 -13.19 -7.40
C VAL A 133 14.41 -14.41 -6.50
N GLY A 134 13.17 -14.66 -6.11
CA GLY A 134 12.87 -15.73 -5.17
C GLY A 134 11.38 -15.90 -4.90
N LYS A 135 11.04 -16.53 -3.78
CA LYS A 135 9.66 -16.86 -3.42
C LYS A 135 9.39 -16.66 -1.93
N LEU A 136 8.28 -16.01 -1.60
CA LEU A 136 7.73 -15.90 -0.26
C LEU A 136 6.66 -16.98 -0.08
N VAL A 137 6.70 -17.71 1.04
CA VAL A 137 5.72 -18.74 1.40
C VAL A 137 5.27 -18.49 2.83
N LEU A 138 3.96 -18.37 3.06
CA LEU A 138 3.39 -18.30 4.41
C LEU A 138 2.83 -19.67 4.78
N ASN A 139 3.51 -20.36 5.70
CA ASN A 139 3.21 -21.77 6.02
C ASN A 139 2.94 -22.05 7.51
N ARG A 140 2.79 -21.00 8.33
CA ARG A 140 2.52 -21.16 9.75
C ARG A 140 1.72 -19.98 10.28
N ASN A 141 0.63 -20.28 10.98
CA ASN A 141 -0.14 -19.29 11.72
C ASN A 141 0.57 -18.90 13.04
N PRO A 142 0.34 -17.69 13.55
CA PRO A 142 0.81 -17.31 14.88
C PRO A 142 0.15 -18.21 15.94
N LYS A 143 0.89 -18.53 17.02
CA LYS A 143 0.32 -19.26 18.16
C LYS A 143 -0.48 -18.34 19.07
N ASN A 144 -0.04 -17.08 19.18
CA ASN A 144 -0.76 -16.05 19.91
C ASN A 144 -0.79 -14.75 19.10
N TYR A 145 -1.98 -14.27 18.77
CA TYR A 145 -2.15 -13.08 17.93
C TYR A 145 -1.52 -11.83 18.56
N PHE A 146 -1.73 -11.59 19.85
CA PHE A 146 -1.19 -10.40 20.50
C PHE A 146 0.34 -10.42 20.54
N ALA A 147 0.94 -11.57 20.88
CA ALA A 147 2.39 -11.71 20.99
C ALA A 147 3.12 -11.65 19.64
N GLU A 148 2.53 -12.22 18.58
CA GLU A 148 3.20 -12.43 17.29
C GLU A 148 2.69 -11.53 16.16
N VAL A 149 1.52 -10.89 16.31
CA VAL A 149 0.94 -9.99 15.30
C VAL A 149 0.79 -8.58 15.85
N GLU A 150 0.09 -8.40 16.97
CA GLU A 150 -0.17 -7.05 17.51
C GLU A 150 1.12 -6.34 17.95
N GLN A 151 2.06 -7.09 18.56
CA GLN A 151 3.36 -6.57 18.98
C GLN A 151 4.44 -6.58 17.90
N LEU A 152 4.11 -7.01 16.68
CA LEU A 152 5.04 -7.02 15.56
C LEU A 152 5.39 -5.58 15.13
N ALA A 153 6.65 -5.36 14.77
CA ALA A 153 7.20 -4.05 14.47
C ALA A 153 8.07 -4.09 13.20
N PHE A 154 7.55 -3.57 12.09
CA PHE A 154 8.26 -3.46 10.82
C PHE A 154 8.80 -2.04 10.63
N CYS A 155 10.06 -1.86 10.28
CA CYS A 155 10.66 -0.54 10.04
C CYS A 155 11.43 -0.54 8.71
N PRO A 156 11.13 0.36 7.75
CA PRO A 156 11.90 0.46 6.50
C PRO A 156 13.37 0.84 6.69
N ALA A 157 13.76 1.38 7.85
CA ALA A 157 15.16 1.65 8.17
C ALA A 157 15.96 0.38 8.52
N ASN A 158 15.29 -0.76 8.76
CA ASN A 158 15.95 -2.04 9.03
C ASN A 158 16.37 -2.70 7.70
N MET A 159 17.41 -2.16 7.08
CA MET A 159 17.98 -2.69 5.84
C MET A 159 19.35 -3.33 6.13
N PRO A 160 19.60 -4.56 5.68
CA PRO A 160 20.92 -5.18 5.81
C PRO A 160 21.91 -4.59 4.77
N PRO A 161 23.23 -4.82 4.94
CA PRO A 161 24.23 -4.44 3.94
C PRO A 161 23.85 -4.93 2.54
N GLY A 162 24.02 -4.06 1.54
CA GLY A 162 23.62 -4.29 0.15
C GLY A 162 22.23 -3.74 -0.23
N ILE A 163 21.42 -3.31 0.74
CA ILE A 163 20.15 -2.60 0.50
C ILE A 163 20.17 -1.27 1.24
N GLU A 164 19.90 -0.18 0.52
CA GLU A 164 19.94 1.18 1.05
C GLU A 164 18.71 1.98 0.60
N ALA A 165 18.43 3.09 1.30
CA ALA A 165 17.37 4.01 0.90
C ALA A 165 17.77 4.82 -0.34
N SER A 166 16.78 5.17 -1.15
CA SER A 166 16.90 6.20 -2.19
C SER A 166 16.53 7.59 -1.63
N PRO A 167 16.75 8.69 -2.38
CA PRO A 167 16.34 10.03 -1.96
C PRO A 167 14.81 10.30 -2.09
N ASP A 168 13.98 9.27 -2.24
CA ASP A 168 12.50 9.40 -2.20
C ASP A 168 12.07 10.09 -0.90
N LYS A 169 11.45 11.27 -1.01
CA LYS A 169 11.06 12.12 0.12
C LYS A 169 10.14 11.41 1.11
N MET A 170 9.24 10.55 0.63
CA MET A 170 8.33 9.79 1.47
C MET A 170 9.08 8.67 2.20
N LEU A 171 9.99 7.98 1.51
CA LEU A 171 10.84 6.97 2.15
C LEU A 171 11.67 7.59 3.27
N GLN A 172 12.32 8.73 3.01
CA GLN A 172 13.16 9.44 3.99
C GLN A 172 12.41 9.77 5.28
N GLY A 173 11.15 10.24 5.20
CA GLY A 173 10.33 10.45 6.39
C GLY A 173 9.99 9.15 7.14
N ARG A 174 9.76 8.05 6.41
CA ARG A 174 9.46 6.74 7.00
C ARG A 174 10.66 6.11 7.71
N LEU A 175 11.91 6.44 7.32
CA LEU A 175 13.11 5.95 8.02
C LEU A 175 13.13 6.40 9.50
N PHE A 176 12.57 7.58 9.78
CA PHE A 176 12.40 8.09 11.14
C PHE A 176 11.14 7.54 11.83
N SER A 177 9.98 7.69 11.17
CA SER A 177 8.67 7.57 11.81
C SER A 177 8.38 6.21 12.46
N TYR A 178 8.79 5.10 11.84
CA TYR A 178 8.46 3.76 12.33
C TYR A 178 9.16 3.46 13.66
N ASN A 179 10.45 3.77 13.72
CA ASN A 179 11.23 3.61 14.93
C ASN A 179 10.71 4.49 16.07
N ASP A 180 10.28 5.71 15.77
CA ASP A 180 9.66 6.62 16.75
C ASP A 180 8.35 6.03 17.31
N THR A 181 7.41 5.63 16.45
CA THR A 181 6.13 5.08 16.90
C THR A 181 6.27 3.76 17.65
N HIS A 182 7.25 2.91 17.30
CA HIS A 182 7.48 1.65 18.04
C HIS A 182 7.91 1.92 19.48
N ARG A 183 8.75 2.93 19.72
CA ARG A 183 9.17 3.29 21.09
C ARG A 183 8.02 3.77 21.94
N HIS A 184 7.04 4.44 21.34
CA HIS A 184 5.80 4.81 22.04
C HIS A 184 4.86 3.61 22.24
N ARG A 185 4.56 2.87 21.16
CA ARG A 185 3.57 1.78 21.14
C ARG A 185 3.98 0.54 21.95
N LEU A 186 5.26 0.19 21.92
CA LEU A 186 5.80 -1.07 22.48
C LEU A 186 6.90 -0.85 23.53
N GLY A 187 7.41 0.38 23.65
CA GLY A 187 8.51 0.73 24.53
C GLY A 187 9.88 0.77 23.84
N PRO A 188 10.90 1.44 24.43
CA PRO A 188 12.25 1.53 23.87
C PRO A 188 12.91 0.19 23.56
N ASN A 189 12.61 -0.85 24.36
CA ASN A 189 13.16 -2.20 24.22
C ASN A 189 12.29 -3.13 23.36
N TYR A 190 11.46 -2.61 22.46
CA TYR A 190 10.54 -3.43 21.63
C TYR A 190 11.25 -4.52 20.79
N MET A 191 12.55 -4.36 20.51
CA MET A 191 13.36 -5.37 19.81
C MET A 191 13.64 -6.62 20.66
N ALA A 192 13.46 -6.56 21.98
CA ALA A 192 13.54 -7.71 22.87
C ALA A 192 12.26 -8.58 22.84
N ILE A 193 11.15 -8.05 22.32
CA ILE A 193 9.92 -8.84 22.12
C ILE A 193 10.24 -9.96 21.11
N PRO A 194 9.93 -11.24 21.40
CA PRO A 194 10.43 -12.38 20.61
C PRO A 194 10.19 -12.29 19.10
N VAL A 195 9.04 -11.77 18.66
CA VAL A 195 8.71 -11.67 17.22
C VAL A 195 9.54 -10.59 16.49
N ASN A 196 10.09 -9.62 17.21
CA ASN A 196 10.92 -8.53 16.68
C ASN A 196 12.43 -8.82 16.83
N CYS A 197 12.79 -9.85 17.60
CA CYS A 197 14.17 -10.15 17.91
C CYS A 197 14.93 -10.62 16.66
N PRO A 198 16.13 -10.07 16.37
CA PRO A 198 16.97 -10.51 15.26
C PRO A 198 17.68 -11.84 15.59
N TYR A 199 16.93 -12.90 15.90
CA TYR A 199 17.43 -14.16 16.45
C TYR A 199 18.44 -14.91 15.56
N ARG A 200 18.57 -14.53 14.27
CA ARG A 200 19.56 -15.08 13.32
C ARG A 200 20.87 -14.29 13.27
N ALA A 201 20.98 -13.20 14.02
CA ALA A 201 22.16 -12.37 14.09
C ALA A 201 22.55 -12.14 15.56
N ARG A 202 23.85 -11.90 15.80
CA ARG A 202 24.33 -11.57 17.15
C ARG A 202 24.33 -10.06 17.34
N VAL A 203 23.42 -9.55 18.16
CA VAL A 203 23.42 -8.13 18.54
C VAL A 203 24.49 -7.89 19.59
N ARG A 204 25.43 -6.99 19.29
CA ARG A 204 26.41 -6.47 20.25
C ARG A 204 26.60 -4.99 19.98
N ASN A 205 26.30 -4.16 20.97
CA ASN A 205 26.38 -2.71 20.84
C ASN A 205 26.59 -2.06 22.23
N TYR A 206 26.48 -0.74 22.27
CA TYR A 206 26.70 0.04 23.49
C TYR A 206 25.39 0.54 24.14
N GLN A 207 24.22 0.15 23.62
CA GLN A 207 22.93 0.50 24.22
C GLN A 207 22.68 -0.32 25.49
N ARG A 208 22.05 0.30 26.49
CA ARG A 208 21.74 -0.29 27.80
C ARG A 208 20.39 0.22 28.32
N ASP A 209 19.87 -0.49 29.31
CA ASP A 209 18.75 -0.09 30.17
C ASP A 209 17.42 0.07 29.42
N GLY A 210 16.60 1.04 29.80
CA GLY A 210 15.24 1.23 29.31
C GLY A 210 14.21 0.34 30.02
N PRO A 211 12.92 0.73 29.99
CA PRO A 211 11.88 -0.05 30.65
C PRO A 211 11.73 -1.43 30.00
N MET A 212 11.36 -2.43 30.82
CA MET A 212 11.24 -3.83 30.39
C MET A 212 12.52 -4.36 29.71
N CYS A 213 13.69 -3.96 30.20
CA CYS A 213 14.93 -4.68 29.91
C CYS A 213 14.84 -6.06 30.58
N VAL A 214 14.67 -7.11 29.76
CA VAL A 214 14.36 -8.48 30.20
C VAL A 214 15.47 -9.49 29.86
N ASP A 215 16.54 -9.02 29.23
CA ASP A 215 17.76 -9.80 29.01
C ASP A 215 18.85 -9.39 30.03
N ASP A 216 20.04 -9.96 29.89
CA ASP A 216 21.17 -9.68 30.79
C ASP A 216 21.76 -8.25 30.59
N ASN A 217 21.14 -7.39 29.79
CA ASN A 217 21.57 -6.02 29.50
C ASN A 217 23.05 -5.92 29.06
N GLN A 218 23.52 -6.94 28.33
CA GLN A 218 24.93 -7.12 27.90
C GLN A 218 25.95 -7.22 29.05
N ALA A 219 25.52 -7.62 30.25
CA ALA A 219 26.34 -7.91 31.43
C ALA A 219 27.33 -6.78 31.77
N GLY A 220 28.54 -7.12 32.25
CA GLY A 220 29.59 -6.16 32.61
C GLY A 220 30.38 -5.58 31.43
N ALA A 221 29.88 -5.69 30.19
CA ALA A 221 30.59 -5.16 29.03
C ALA A 221 30.60 -3.62 29.04
N PRO A 222 31.71 -2.97 28.61
CA PRO A 222 31.76 -1.51 28.46
C PRO A 222 30.57 -0.97 27.67
N ASN A 223 30.02 0.17 28.10
CA ASN A 223 28.84 0.83 27.52
C ASN A 223 29.18 2.08 26.71
N TYR A 224 30.45 2.27 26.32
CA TYR A 224 30.93 3.43 25.55
C TYR A 224 31.97 3.04 24.48
N PHE A 225 32.08 3.88 23.44
CA PHE A 225 33.03 3.75 22.32
C PHE A 225 33.66 5.12 21.98
N PRO A 226 34.97 5.18 21.66
CA PRO A 226 35.94 4.08 21.74
C PRO A 226 36.27 3.71 23.20
N ASN A 227 36.76 2.50 23.44
CA ASN A 227 37.25 2.08 24.75
C ASN A 227 38.49 1.17 24.64
N SER A 228 39.31 1.13 25.69
CA SER A 228 40.57 0.35 25.73
C SER A 228 40.39 -1.09 26.21
N PHE A 229 39.14 -1.56 26.35
CA PHE A 229 38.80 -2.91 26.79
C PHE A 229 38.23 -3.72 25.61
N SER A 230 37.54 -4.83 25.91
CA SER A 230 36.77 -5.56 24.90
C SER A 230 35.47 -4.84 24.56
N GLY A 231 35.07 -4.81 23.29
CA GLY A 231 33.78 -4.25 22.89
C GLY A 231 33.44 -4.49 21.42
N PRO A 232 32.19 -4.24 21.01
CA PRO A 232 31.83 -4.13 19.60
C PRO A 232 32.68 -3.06 18.90
N VAL A 233 33.19 -3.35 17.71
CA VAL A 233 33.90 -2.39 16.86
C VAL A 233 33.08 -2.11 15.60
N GLU A 234 33.26 -0.92 15.03
CA GLU A 234 32.68 -0.61 13.73
C GLU A 234 33.27 -1.52 12.63
N ASN A 235 32.43 -1.87 11.65
CA ASN A 235 32.88 -2.60 10.47
C ASN A 235 32.67 -1.72 9.23
N ALA A 236 33.77 -1.13 8.75
CA ALA A 236 33.75 -0.22 7.60
C ALA A 236 33.22 -0.87 6.31
N VAL A 237 33.27 -2.21 6.19
CA VAL A 237 32.72 -2.96 5.04
C VAL A 237 31.20 -2.80 4.91
N HIS A 238 30.50 -2.39 5.98
CA HIS A 238 29.05 -2.18 5.99
C HIS A 238 28.64 -0.70 5.94
N SER A 239 29.58 0.18 5.60
CA SER A 239 29.29 1.62 5.44
C SER A 239 28.34 1.85 4.27
N CYS A 240 27.46 2.84 4.40
CA CYS A 240 26.60 3.25 3.30
C CYS A 240 27.43 3.68 2.09
N SER A 241 26.95 3.35 0.88
CA SER A 241 27.63 3.76 -0.34
C SER A 241 27.60 5.30 -0.47
N PRO A 242 28.75 5.94 -0.76
CA PRO A 242 28.77 7.38 -0.97
C PRO A 242 27.95 7.74 -2.21
N PHE A 243 27.32 8.91 -2.19
CA PHE A 243 26.62 9.48 -3.34
C PHE A 243 26.78 11.00 -3.33
N GLN A 244 26.78 11.61 -4.51
CA GLN A 244 26.88 13.06 -4.65
C GLN A 244 25.51 13.71 -4.47
N VAL A 245 25.51 14.89 -3.84
CA VAL A 245 24.33 15.72 -3.65
C VAL A 245 24.65 17.12 -4.15
N THR A 246 23.72 17.72 -4.87
CA THR A 246 23.83 19.09 -5.40
C THR A 246 22.58 19.89 -5.04
N GLY A 247 22.72 21.21 -4.95
CA GLY A 247 21.63 22.14 -4.61
C GLY A 247 21.69 22.67 -3.17
N ASP A 248 20.87 23.69 -2.90
CA ASP A 248 20.77 24.33 -1.59
C ASP A 248 19.95 23.48 -0.61
N VAL A 249 20.24 23.59 0.69
CA VAL A 249 19.41 22.98 1.73
C VAL A 249 18.15 23.83 1.93
N ARG A 250 17.06 23.45 1.26
CA ARG A 250 15.75 24.12 1.37
C ARG A 250 14.59 23.14 1.19
N ARG A 251 13.37 23.62 1.45
CA ARG A 251 12.13 22.90 1.11
C ARG A 251 11.83 23.08 -0.39
N TYR A 252 11.96 22.01 -1.15
CA TYR A 252 11.61 21.97 -2.57
C TYR A 252 10.20 21.42 -2.74
N GLU A 253 9.28 22.29 -3.14
CA GLU A 253 7.92 21.91 -3.53
C GLU A 253 7.93 21.11 -4.84
N THR A 254 7.09 20.08 -4.92
CA THR A 254 6.93 19.22 -6.11
C THR A 254 5.76 19.67 -7.01
N GLY A 255 5.22 20.86 -6.79
CA GLY A 255 3.91 21.30 -7.35
C GLY A 255 3.79 21.34 -8.88
N ASN A 256 4.89 21.30 -9.62
CA ASN A 256 4.89 21.28 -11.09
C ASN A 256 5.11 19.87 -11.68
N GLU A 257 5.12 18.82 -10.85
CA GLU A 257 5.27 17.45 -11.34
C GLU A 257 4.00 16.95 -12.07
N ASP A 258 4.18 16.03 -13.01
CA ASP A 258 3.08 15.43 -13.78
C ASP A 258 2.19 14.58 -12.87
N ASN A 259 0.90 14.89 -12.82
CA ASN A 259 -0.07 14.18 -11.96
C ASN A 259 -1.03 13.28 -12.74
N PHE A 260 -1.05 13.33 -14.07
CA PHE A 260 -2.15 12.77 -14.87
C PHE A 260 -1.69 11.80 -15.95
N SER A 261 -0.44 11.83 -16.43
CA SER A 261 -0.04 10.97 -17.56
C SER A 261 -0.04 9.49 -17.20
N GLN A 262 0.50 9.10 -16.04
CA GLN A 262 0.46 7.67 -15.65
C GLN A 262 -0.95 7.19 -15.29
N VAL A 263 -1.81 8.06 -14.75
CA VAL A 263 -3.23 7.74 -14.51
C VAL A 263 -3.96 7.53 -15.84
N THR A 264 -3.62 8.32 -16.86
CA THR A 264 -4.13 8.17 -18.22
C THR A 264 -3.74 6.83 -18.82
N VAL A 265 -2.51 6.37 -18.59
CA VAL A 265 -2.07 5.02 -18.99
C VAL A 265 -2.84 3.95 -18.24
N PHE A 266 -3.00 4.07 -16.92
CA PHE A 266 -3.79 3.13 -16.13
C PHE A 266 -5.23 3.01 -16.64
N TRP A 267 -5.91 4.15 -16.82
CA TRP A 267 -7.27 4.20 -17.35
C TRP A 267 -7.37 3.56 -18.74
N ASN A 268 -6.52 3.96 -19.68
CA ASN A 268 -6.68 3.59 -21.09
C ASN A 268 -6.09 2.22 -21.47
N LYS A 269 -5.03 1.78 -20.79
CA LYS A 269 -4.24 0.60 -21.18
C LYS A 269 -4.34 -0.55 -20.19
N VAL A 270 -4.67 -0.28 -18.93
CA VAL A 270 -4.73 -1.31 -17.88
C VAL A 270 -6.17 -1.74 -17.61
N LEU A 271 -7.10 -0.78 -17.50
CA LEU A 271 -8.49 -1.08 -17.22
C LEU A 271 -9.27 -1.47 -18.49
N LYS A 272 -10.08 -2.52 -18.37
CA LYS A 272 -11.14 -2.89 -19.31
C LYS A 272 -12.35 -1.98 -19.14
N GLU A 273 -13.24 -1.94 -20.12
CA GLU A 273 -14.43 -1.07 -20.11
C GLU A 273 -15.30 -1.26 -18.87
N ALA A 274 -15.66 -2.49 -18.52
CA ALA A 274 -16.44 -2.77 -17.31
C ALA A 274 -15.71 -2.39 -16.00
N GLU A 275 -14.38 -2.45 -15.97
CA GLU A 275 -13.59 -2.02 -14.80
C GLU A 275 -13.56 -0.49 -14.68
N ARG A 276 -13.58 0.24 -15.81
CA ARG A 276 -13.70 1.70 -15.84
C ARG A 276 -15.06 2.16 -15.33
N GLU A 277 -16.13 1.48 -15.74
CA GLU A 277 -17.48 1.76 -15.25
C GLU A 277 -17.58 1.57 -13.73
N ARG A 278 -17.02 0.46 -13.21
CA ARG A 278 -16.96 0.22 -11.76
C ARG A 278 -16.12 1.28 -11.05
N LEU A 279 -14.95 1.65 -11.57
CA LEU A 279 -14.12 2.72 -11.02
C LEU A 279 -14.91 4.04 -10.90
N VAL A 280 -15.61 4.45 -11.95
CA VAL A 280 -16.44 5.68 -11.96
C VAL A 280 -17.60 5.55 -10.97
N SER A 281 -18.30 4.42 -10.96
CA SER A 281 -19.40 4.16 -10.04
C SER A 281 -18.95 4.21 -8.57
N ASN A 282 -17.80 3.61 -8.26
CA ASN A 282 -17.21 3.59 -6.92
C ASN A 282 -16.83 5.01 -6.46
N ILE A 283 -16.16 5.78 -7.33
CA ILE A 283 -15.83 7.19 -7.06
C ILE A 283 -17.10 7.99 -6.81
N ALA A 284 -18.08 7.92 -7.71
CA ALA A 284 -19.33 8.67 -7.61
C ALA A 284 -20.12 8.29 -6.34
N GLY A 285 -20.16 6.99 -6.02
CA GLY A 285 -20.83 6.45 -4.85
C GLY A 285 -20.31 7.01 -3.52
N HIS A 286 -19.00 7.29 -3.44
CA HIS A 286 -18.39 7.93 -2.27
C HIS A 286 -18.40 9.47 -2.36
N LEU A 287 -18.16 10.04 -3.55
CA LEU A 287 -18.05 11.48 -3.79
C LEU A 287 -19.37 12.24 -3.61
N LYS A 288 -20.51 11.59 -3.89
CA LYS A 288 -21.85 12.22 -3.76
C LYS A 288 -22.14 12.79 -2.36
N ASN A 289 -21.43 12.29 -1.33
CA ASN A 289 -21.57 12.73 0.06
C ASN A 289 -20.73 13.98 0.40
N ALA A 290 -19.91 14.48 -0.53
CA ALA A 290 -19.13 15.71 -0.35
C ALA A 290 -19.93 16.95 -0.77
N GLN A 291 -19.50 18.14 -0.33
CA GLN A 291 -20.12 19.40 -0.77
C GLN A 291 -19.92 19.63 -2.28
N MET A 292 -20.88 20.27 -2.93
CA MET A 292 -20.93 20.43 -4.39
C MET A 292 -19.64 21.00 -5.00
N PHE A 293 -19.03 22.01 -4.38
CA PHE A 293 -17.78 22.59 -4.89
C PHE A 293 -16.60 21.61 -4.86
N ILE A 294 -16.59 20.66 -3.92
CA ILE A 294 -15.59 19.59 -3.84
C ILE A 294 -15.84 18.57 -4.95
N GLN A 295 -17.11 18.21 -5.18
CA GLN A 295 -17.48 17.32 -6.29
C GLN A 295 -17.05 17.90 -7.64
N GLN A 296 -17.31 19.20 -7.86
CA GLN A 296 -16.87 19.91 -9.07
C GLN A 296 -15.35 19.91 -9.22
N ARG A 297 -14.60 20.13 -8.13
CA ARG A 297 -13.13 20.07 -8.15
C ARG A 297 -12.62 18.67 -8.47
N ALA A 298 -13.23 17.63 -7.92
CA ALA A 298 -12.89 16.24 -8.24
C ALA A 298 -13.10 15.95 -9.73
N VAL A 299 -14.27 16.30 -10.26
CA VAL A 299 -14.57 16.13 -11.70
C VAL A 299 -13.57 16.90 -12.56
N LYS A 300 -13.19 18.11 -12.17
CA LYS A 300 -12.16 18.90 -12.87
C LYS A 300 -10.79 18.22 -12.87
N ASN A 301 -10.40 17.56 -11.79
CA ASN A 301 -9.12 16.83 -11.74
C ASN A 301 -9.19 15.57 -12.61
N PHE A 302 -10.27 14.78 -12.51
CA PHE A 302 -10.43 13.57 -13.32
C PHE A 302 -10.61 13.87 -14.81
N SER A 303 -11.13 15.04 -15.19
CA SER A 303 -11.20 15.44 -16.60
C SER A 303 -9.84 15.77 -17.22
N GLN A 304 -8.79 15.96 -16.41
CA GLN A 304 -7.40 16.06 -16.88
C GLN A 304 -6.79 14.71 -17.25
N VAL A 305 -7.52 13.60 -17.07
CA VAL A 305 -7.11 12.26 -17.49
C VAL A 305 -7.76 11.95 -18.85
N PRO A 306 -7.08 12.21 -19.98
CA PRO A 306 -7.67 12.06 -21.30
C PRO A 306 -8.19 10.65 -21.60
N SER A 307 -9.38 10.57 -22.19
CA SER A 307 -10.02 9.32 -22.64
C SER A 307 -9.41 8.71 -23.91
N ARG A 308 -8.50 9.41 -24.58
CA ARG A 308 -7.70 8.92 -25.72
C ARG A 308 -6.23 9.24 -25.50
N VAL A 309 -5.37 8.23 -25.58
CA VAL A 309 -3.91 8.37 -25.48
C VAL A 309 -3.40 9.13 -26.71
N TRP A 310 -2.76 10.29 -26.51
CA TRP A 310 -1.90 10.90 -27.52
C TRP A 310 -0.64 10.03 -27.67
N PRO A 311 -0.14 9.73 -28.88
CA PRO A 311 1.10 8.98 -29.03
C PRO A 311 2.26 9.71 -28.33
N ALA A 312 3.22 8.94 -27.82
CA ALA A 312 4.34 9.37 -26.99
C ALA A 312 4.88 10.77 -27.31
N TYR A 313 5.04 11.60 -26.27
CA TYR A 313 5.74 12.87 -26.37
C TYR A 313 7.16 12.59 -26.91
N PRO A 314 7.60 13.24 -28.01
CA PRO A 314 8.95 13.04 -28.51
C PRO A 314 9.96 13.55 -27.49
N ARG A 315 11.04 12.79 -27.31
CA ARG A 315 12.20 13.21 -26.52
C ARG A 315 12.75 14.52 -27.09
N GLY A 316 12.75 15.56 -26.26
CA GLY A 316 13.48 16.80 -26.50
C GLY A 316 12.66 17.93 -27.14
N SER A 317 12.11 18.80 -26.30
CA SER A 317 11.93 20.22 -26.62
C SER A 317 11.60 21.01 -25.35
N HIS A 318 12.65 21.52 -24.68
CA HIS A 318 12.49 22.69 -23.83
C HIS A 318 12.22 23.91 -24.73
N PRO A 319 11.21 24.75 -24.47
CA PRO A 319 11.21 26.09 -24.99
C PRO A 319 12.15 26.95 -24.14
N ALA A 320 13.26 27.35 -24.75
CA ALA A 320 14.02 28.51 -24.33
C ALA A 320 13.12 29.76 -24.34
N GLY A 321 13.39 30.69 -23.43
CA GLY A 321 12.56 31.87 -23.16
C GLY A 321 12.34 32.79 -24.36
N GLY A 322 11.25 33.57 -24.29
CA GLY A 322 10.99 34.64 -25.24
C GLY A 322 9.60 35.26 -25.13
N SER A 323 9.57 36.43 -24.48
CA SER A 323 8.68 37.60 -24.70
C SER A 323 7.15 37.45 -24.72
N HIS A 324 6.53 38.32 -23.92
CA HIS A 324 5.11 38.65 -23.81
C HIS A 324 4.34 38.76 -25.13
N GLY A 325 3.31 37.93 -25.27
CA GLY A 325 2.19 38.10 -26.20
C GLY A 325 0.86 37.87 -25.46
N ARG A 326 -0.07 38.82 -25.59
CA ARG A 326 -1.39 38.84 -24.91
C ARG A 326 -2.22 37.58 -25.22
N PRO A 327 -3.04 37.06 -24.29
CA PRO A 327 -3.95 35.96 -24.61
C PRO A 327 -5.14 36.47 -25.44
N ALA A 328 -5.38 35.82 -26.58
CA ALA A 328 -6.59 35.97 -27.37
C ALA A 328 -7.78 35.32 -26.64
N ALA A 329 -8.89 36.05 -26.59
CA ALA A 329 -10.12 35.65 -25.94
C ALA A 329 -10.77 34.43 -26.62
N LEU A 330 -11.03 33.37 -25.86
CA LEU A 330 -11.90 32.26 -26.26
C LEU A 330 -13.36 32.71 -26.15
N GLN A 331 -14.08 32.69 -27.28
CA GLN A 331 -15.52 32.93 -27.34
C GLN A 331 -16.30 31.73 -26.76
N PRO A 332 -17.36 31.94 -25.97
CA PRO A 332 -18.18 30.86 -25.45
C PRO A 332 -19.15 30.35 -26.52
N LEU A 333 -19.15 29.04 -26.76
CA LEU A 333 -20.15 28.35 -27.58
C LEU A 333 -21.52 28.42 -26.89
N ARG A 334 -22.51 28.89 -27.66
CA ARG A 334 -23.90 29.08 -27.24
C ARG A 334 -24.58 27.76 -26.92
N GLY A 335 -25.37 27.76 -25.85
CA GLY A 335 -26.15 26.63 -25.39
C GLY A 335 -27.33 26.26 -26.29
N HIS A 336 -27.67 24.97 -26.28
CA HIS A 336 -28.97 24.46 -26.71
C HIS A 336 -29.78 24.08 -25.45
N PRO A 337 -31.03 24.56 -25.29
CA PRO A 337 -31.85 24.22 -24.14
C PRO A 337 -32.50 22.83 -24.32
N LEU A 338 -32.34 21.97 -23.32
CA LEU A 338 -33.15 20.76 -23.16
C LEU A 338 -34.55 21.17 -22.67
N ARG A 339 -35.57 20.89 -23.50
CA ARG A 339 -36.98 20.99 -23.11
C ARG A 339 -37.33 19.82 -22.16
N SER A 340 -37.82 20.16 -20.97
CA SER A 340 -38.65 19.28 -20.13
C SER A 340 -40.12 19.67 -20.29
N PRO A 341 -41.07 18.72 -20.24
CA PRO A 341 -42.44 19.01 -19.83
C PRO A 341 -42.68 18.61 -18.36
N LEU A 342 -43.29 19.53 -17.63
CA LEU A 342 -43.84 19.40 -16.28
C LEU A 342 -45.11 18.52 -16.24
N ARG A 343 -45.34 17.88 -15.07
CA ARG A 343 -46.60 17.70 -14.26
C ARG A 343 -47.96 17.78 -15.00
N SER A 344 -49.02 17.04 -14.68
CA SER A 344 -49.49 16.40 -13.43
C SER A 344 -50.76 15.59 -13.77
N GLN A 345 -51.14 14.61 -12.94
CA GLN A 345 -52.45 14.49 -12.28
C GLN A 345 -52.50 13.18 -11.49
N GLY A 346 -52.93 13.25 -10.24
CA GLY A 346 -53.15 12.10 -9.35
C GLY A 346 -54.62 11.71 -9.29
N VAL A 347 -54.89 10.49 -8.86
CA VAL A 347 -56.16 10.08 -8.23
C VAL A 347 -55.85 9.06 -7.14
N ALA A 348 -56.50 9.26 -5.99
CA ALA A 348 -56.44 8.48 -4.78
C ALA A 348 -57.27 7.18 -4.84
N GLY A 349 -56.92 6.21 -3.99
CA GLY A 349 -57.76 5.06 -3.69
C GLY A 349 -57.08 4.16 -2.66
N GLY A 350 -57.57 4.19 -1.41
CA GLY A 350 -57.01 3.46 -0.28
C GLY A 350 -57.72 2.14 0.06
N HIS A 351 -57.28 1.61 1.21
CA HIS A 351 -57.80 0.51 2.04
C HIS A 351 -57.25 -0.91 1.83
N GLY A 352 -56.70 -1.47 2.92
CA GLY A 352 -56.50 -2.91 3.12
C GLY A 352 -55.35 -3.24 4.07
N VAL A 353 -55.66 -3.50 5.35
CA VAL A 353 -54.75 -3.72 6.48
C VAL A 353 -54.85 -5.18 6.97
N LEU A 354 -53.69 -5.88 7.07
CA LEU A 354 -53.29 -6.99 8.00
C LEU A 354 -54.01 -8.38 7.93
N PRO A 355 -53.53 -9.45 8.63
CA PRO A 355 -52.18 -10.08 8.64
C PRO A 355 -52.19 -11.65 8.73
N ALA A 356 -50.98 -12.25 8.84
CA ALA A 356 -50.65 -13.60 9.38
C ALA A 356 -50.87 -14.83 8.45
N HIS A 357 -50.11 -15.94 8.44
CA HIS A 357 -49.27 -16.66 9.42
C HIS A 357 -48.32 -17.69 8.70
N PRO A 358 -47.42 -18.40 9.43
CA PRO A 358 -46.20 -19.07 8.95
C PRO A 358 -46.28 -20.61 8.80
N TRP A 359 -45.31 -21.21 8.11
CA TRP A 359 -45.00 -22.65 8.15
C TRP A 359 -43.47 -22.84 8.12
N ARG A 360 -42.81 -23.16 9.24
CA ARG A 360 -42.56 -24.46 9.91
C ARG A 360 -41.29 -25.18 9.43
N ARG A 361 -40.44 -25.46 10.42
CA ARG A 361 -39.28 -26.37 10.43
C ARG A 361 -39.68 -27.79 10.05
N ASN A 362 -38.75 -28.53 9.44
CA ASN A 362 -38.60 -29.97 9.63
C ASN A 362 -37.13 -30.31 9.90
N CYS A 363 -36.83 -30.59 11.17
CA CYS A 363 -35.81 -31.56 11.56
C CYS A 363 -36.55 -32.82 12.01
N ALA A 364 -36.25 -33.98 11.43
CA ALA A 364 -36.62 -35.28 11.98
C ALA A 364 -35.67 -36.36 11.45
N GLY A 365 -35.06 -37.11 12.37
CA GLY A 365 -34.08 -38.18 12.14
C GLY A 365 -33.06 -38.25 13.28
N CYS A 366 -33.52 -38.27 14.54
CA CYS A 366 -33.73 -39.46 15.37
C CYS A 366 -32.46 -40.08 16.00
N ARG A 367 -32.38 -39.89 17.34
CA ARG A 367 -31.97 -40.85 18.40
C ARG A 367 -30.54 -41.39 18.32
N GLY A 368 -29.62 -41.15 19.26
CA GLY A 368 -29.76 -41.10 20.71
C GLY A 368 -29.30 -42.44 21.31
N ILE A 369 -28.27 -42.43 22.17
CA ILE A 369 -28.21 -43.07 23.50
C ILE A 369 -26.77 -43.23 24.03
N HIS A 370 -26.62 -42.80 25.29
CA HIS A 370 -25.70 -43.16 26.38
C HIS A 370 -24.21 -42.76 26.43
N THR A 371 -24.01 -41.74 27.27
CA THR A 371 -23.06 -41.63 28.39
C THR A 371 -22.45 -42.93 28.94
N LYS A 372 -21.12 -42.92 29.13
CA LYS A 372 -20.44 -43.46 30.32
C LYS A 372 -19.13 -42.71 30.53
N GLY A 373 -19.05 -41.95 31.62
CA GLY A 373 -17.79 -41.44 32.14
C GLY A 373 -16.98 -42.56 32.80
N ARG A 374 -15.66 -42.45 32.71
CA ARG A 374 -14.69 -42.93 33.71
C ARG A 374 -13.49 -42.00 33.65
N GLY A 375 -13.23 -41.36 34.79
CA GLY A 375 -11.91 -40.79 35.08
C GLY A 375 -10.95 -41.86 35.60
N THR A 376 -9.73 -41.38 35.89
CA THR A 376 -8.48 -41.99 36.41
C THR A 376 -7.42 -41.92 35.32
N GLY A 377 -6.26 -41.26 35.46
CA GLY A 377 -5.51 -40.84 36.62
C GLY A 377 -4.05 -41.27 36.42
N TRP A 378 -3.13 -40.31 36.54
CA TRP A 378 -1.72 -40.42 36.97
C TRP A 378 -0.66 -41.12 36.08
N ASP A 379 0.40 -40.32 35.89
CA ASP A 379 1.86 -40.58 35.87
C ASP A 379 2.55 -41.44 34.80
N GLY A 380 3.63 -40.82 34.29
CA GLY A 380 4.68 -41.32 33.40
C GLY A 380 5.59 -40.18 32.97
#